data_AF-A0A7S2AAD2-F1
#
_entry.id   AF-A0A7S2AAD2-F1
#
_cell.length_a   1.000
_cell.length_b   1.000
_cell.length_c   1.000
_cell.angle_alpha   90.00
_cell.angle_beta   90.00
_cell.angle_gamma   90.00
#
_symmetry.space_group_name_H-M   'P 1'
#
loop_
_entity.id
_entity.type
_entity.pdbx_description
1 polymer ?
#
loop_
_entity_poly.entity_id
_entity_poly.type
_entity_poly.pdbx_seq_one_letter_code
_entity_poly.pdbx_strand_id
1 'polypeptide(L)'
;VGGGPLPWTTTEAAAVAVGGDDNDDDDDDAEILGCEAKRLTIFLISSAADGSVHRSVRKVARKMPKADLGVLSADRSGPGGVSYAVAALGHARCENSANQMSDTVFGAARRFEKGLSGSGLFEGGKKRLETQVELCGPEMEFDPWLMSLLR
;
A
#
# COMPACT_ATOMS: atom_id res chain seq x y z
N VAL A 1 5.06 1.03 29.91
CA VAL A 1 4.58 1.61 28.63
C VAL A 1 4.58 0.49 27.61
N GLY A 2 3.42 -0.14 27.39
CA GLY A 2 3.29 -1.33 26.53
C GLY A 2 2.92 -0.92 25.11
N GLY A 3 3.84 -1.12 24.16
CA GLY A 3 3.59 -0.95 22.74
C GLY A 3 2.85 -2.17 22.21
N GLY A 4 1.51 -2.13 22.25
CA GLY A 4 0.69 -3.13 21.59
C GLY A 4 0.82 -3.04 20.05
N PRO A 5 0.64 -4.16 19.33
CA PRO A 5 0.67 -4.18 17.88
C PRO A 5 -0.39 -3.23 17.30
N LEU A 6 -0.01 -2.48 16.27
CA LEU A 6 -0.91 -1.56 15.59
C LEU A 6 -2.05 -2.36 14.93
N PRO A 7 -3.28 -1.83 14.88
CA PRO A 7 -4.50 -2.57 14.49
C PRO A 7 -4.53 -3.05 13.02
N TRP A 8 -3.49 -2.78 12.26
CA TRP A 8 -3.34 -3.17 10.85
C TRP A 8 -2.17 -4.14 10.62
N THR A 9 -1.48 -4.56 11.69
CA THR A 9 -0.48 -5.63 11.59
C THR A 9 -1.21 -6.97 11.48
N THR A 10 -1.18 -7.57 10.30
CA THR A 10 -1.44 -9.00 10.14
C THR A 10 -0.27 -9.75 10.76
N THR A 11 -0.56 -10.70 11.66
CA THR A 11 0.39 -11.74 12.06
C THR A 11 0.97 -12.39 10.81
N GLU A 12 2.30 -12.54 10.75
CA GLU A 12 2.96 -13.29 9.69
C GLU A 12 2.22 -14.62 9.51
N ALA A 13 1.77 -14.89 8.28
CA ALA A 13 1.37 -16.23 7.92
C ALA A 13 2.60 -17.10 8.13
N ALA A 14 2.56 -17.97 9.13
CA ALA A 14 3.60 -18.96 9.35
C ALA A 14 3.80 -19.68 8.01
N ALA A 15 4.99 -19.55 7.45
CA ALA A 15 5.38 -20.34 6.30
C ALA A 15 5.09 -21.80 6.67
N VAL A 16 4.22 -22.45 5.90
CA VAL A 16 3.97 -23.88 6.04
C VAL A 16 5.28 -24.56 5.66
N ALA A 17 6.07 -24.92 6.67
CA ALA A 17 7.17 -25.84 6.50
C ALA A 17 6.54 -27.18 6.12
N VAL A 18 6.53 -27.46 4.81
CA VAL A 18 6.25 -28.80 4.29
C VAL A 18 7.44 -29.66 4.73
N GLY A 19 7.28 -30.35 5.85
CA GLY A 19 8.17 -31.42 6.25
C GLY A 19 8.08 -32.54 5.23
N GLY A 20 9.16 -32.74 4.48
CA GLY A 20 9.39 -33.88 3.61
C GLY A 20 10.47 -34.75 4.22
N ASP A 21 10.14 -36.02 4.37
CA ASP A 21 10.91 -37.15 4.91
C ASP A 21 12.38 -37.24 4.44
N ASP A 22 13.17 -37.81 5.34
CA ASP A 22 14.59 -38.15 5.27
C ASP A 22 15.00 -38.92 3.99
N ASN A 23 16.03 -38.43 3.28
CA ASN A 23 16.98 -39.28 2.57
C ASN A 23 18.31 -38.55 2.32
N ASP A 24 19.38 -39.27 2.67
CA ASP A 24 20.80 -38.90 2.64
C ASP A 24 21.38 -38.56 1.26
N ASP A 25 22.48 -37.79 1.32
CA ASP A 25 23.59 -37.64 0.35
C ASP A 25 23.30 -37.00 -1.02
N ASP A 26 23.59 -35.70 -1.14
CA ASP A 26 24.62 -35.20 -2.07
C ASP A 26 24.86 -33.69 -1.86
N ASP A 27 26.14 -33.33 -1.71
CA ASP A 27 26.72 -31.99 -1.57
C ASP A 27 26.42 -31.07 -2.77
N ASP A 28 25.26 -30.43 -2.79
CA ASP A 28 24.99 -29.22 -3.57
C ASP A 28 24.09 -28.30 -2.74
N ASP A 29 24.64 -27.78 -1.63
CA ASP A 29 24.07 -26.66 -0.88
C ASP A 29 24.12 -25.40 -1.76
N ALA A 30 23.19 -25.37 -2.70
CA ALA A 30 22.78 -24.20 -3.43
C ALA A 30 22.62 -23.06 -2.43
N GLU A 31 23.36 -22.00 -2.70
CA GLU A 31 23.32 -20.72 -2.03
C GLU A 31 21.91 -20.11 -2.14
N ILE A 32 20.92 -20.64 -1.40
CA ILE A 32 19.61 -20.03 -1.15
C ILE A 32 19.82 -18.94 -0.08
N LEU A 33 20.82 -18.08 -0.29
CA LEU A 33 21.09 -16.94 0.57
C LEU A 33 20.23 -15.77 0.13
N GLY A 34 19.21 -15.48 0.95
CA GLY A 34 18.85 -14.10 1.24
C GLY A 34 17.89 -13.41 0.27
N CYS A 35 16.78 -14.06 -0.11
CA CYS A 35 15.62 -13.29 -0.56
C CYS A 35 14.98 -12.62 0.67
N GLU A 36 15.54 -11.49 1.13
CA GLU A 36 14.87 -10.65 2.13
C GLU A 36 13.45 -10.35 1.63
N ALA A 37 12.45 -10.79 2.38
CA ALA A 37 11.05 -10.64 2.01
C ALA A 37 10.71 -9.15 1.95
N LYS A 38 10.71 -8.57 0.74
CA LYS A 38 10.28 -7.20 0.51
C LYS A 38 8.80 -7.07 0.87
N ARG A 39 8.53 -6.41 2.00
CA ARG A 39 7.14 -6.18 2.47
C ARG A 39 6.53 -5.02 1.71
N LEU A 40 5.49 -5.31 0.93
CA LEU A 40 4.64 -4.32 0.27
C LEU A 40 3.32 -4.17 1.01
N THR A 41 2.97 -2.95 1.42
CA THR A 41 1.66 -2.63 2.00
C THR A 41 0.80 -1.90 0.98
N ILE A 42 -0.37 -2.46 0.66
CA ILE A 42 -1.31 -1.87 -0.30
C ILE A 42 -2.47 -1.23 0.48
N PHE A 43 -2.71 0.05 0.24
CA PHE A 43 -3.83 0.79 0.81
C PHE A 43 -4.92 0.99 -0.24
N LEU A 44 -6.07 0.37 -0.03
CA LEU A 44 -7.27 0.57 -0.86
C LEU A 44 -8.18 1.59 -0.18
N ILE A 45 -8.38 2.75 -0.80
CA ILE A 45 -9.16 3.86 -0.25
C ILE A 45 -10.37 4.10 -1.14
N SER A 46 -11.53 3.61 -0.71
CA SER A 46 -12.80 3.92 -1.34
C SER A 46 -13.29 5.32 -0.94
N SER A 47 -13.64 6.11 -1.96
CA SER A 47 -14.23 7.44 -1.86
C SER A 47 -15.64 7.42 -2.44
N ALA A 48 -16.59 7.97 -1.71
CA ALA A 48 -17.92 8.25 -2.23
C ALA A 48 -17.87 9.35 -3.31
N ALA A 49 -18.98 9.52 -4.02
CA ALA A 49 -19.10 10.52 -5.10
C ALA A 49 -18.85 11.96 -4.64
N ASP A 50 -19.05 12.26 -3.36
CA ASP A 50 -18.78 13.58 -2.75
C ASP A 50 -17.33 13.73 -2.25
N GLY A 51 -16.48 12.74 -2.47
CA GLY A 51 -15.10 12.69 -1.97
C GLY A 51 -14.97 12.39 -0.49
N SER A 52 -16.06 12.03 0.19
CA SER A 52 -15.99 11.52 1.55
C SER A 52 -15.39 10.11 1.56
N VAL A 53 -14.56 9.86 2.58
CA VAL A 53 -13.97 8.53 2.83
C VAL A 53 -14.40 8.03 4.21
N HIS A 54 -14.27 6.72 4.38
CA HIS A 54 -14.64 6.06 5.62
C HIS A 54 -13.97 6.69 6.86
N ARG A 55 -14.66 6.66 8.01
CA ARG A 55 -14.21 7.31 9.25
C ARG A 55 -12.84 6.79 9.72
N SER A 56 -12.53 5.51 9.49
CA SER A 56 -11.23 4.91 9.83
C SER A 56 -10.08 5.59 9.08
N VAL A 57 -10.20 5.77 7.75
CA VAL A 57 -9.20 6.44 6.92
C VAL A 57 -8.96 7.87 7.43
N ARG A 58 -10.03 8.63 7.71
CA ARG A 58 -9.91 9.99 8.28
C ARG A 58 -9.21 10.01 9.64
N LYS A 59 -9.50 9.04 10.51
CA LYS A 59 -8.84 8.93 11.83
C LYS A 59 -7.36 8.62 11.67
N VAL A 60 -7.00 7.72 10.76
CA VAL A 60 -5.60 7.35 10.49
C VAL A 60 -4.85 8.53 9.87
N ALA A 61 -5.41 9.17 8.85
CA ALA A 61 -4.80 10.35 8.20
C ALA A 61 -4.50 11.49 9.19
N ARG A 62 -5.35 11.69 10.20
CA ARG A 62 -5.14 12.71 11.25
C ARG A 62 -4.02 12.36 12.23
N LYS A 63 -3.70 11.08 12.39
CA LYS A 63 -2.64 10.57 13.25
C LYS A 63 -1.29 10.50 12.54
N MET A 64 -1.30 10.54 11.20
CA MET A 64 -0.07 10.62 10.43
C MET A 64 0.63 11.95 10.75
N PRO A 65 1.96 11.94 10.91
CA PRO A 65 2.74 13.16 11.02
C PRO A 65 2.37 14.07 9.86
N LYS A 66 2.00 15.32 10.15
CA LYS A 66 1.92 16.32 9.10
C LYS A 66 3.36 16.52 8.64
N ALA A 67 3.63 16.19 7.39
CA ALA A 67 4.90 16.50 6.76
C ALA A 67 5.00 18.03 6.67
N ASP A 68 5.44 18.66 7.75
CA ASP A 68 5.79 20.07 7.73
C ASP A 68 6.98 20.20 6.77
N LEU A 69 6.77 21.03 5.76
CA LEU A 69 7.69 21.33 4.67
C LEU A 69 9.09 21.63 5.27
N GLY A 70 10.03 20.69 5.18
CA GLY A 70 11.43 21.02 5.50
C GLY A 70 12.35 19.91 5.99
N VAL A 71 11.90 18.69 6.29
CA VAL A 71 12.81 17.67 6.84
C VAL A 71 12.84 16.40 5.99
N LEU A 72 13.82 16.40 5.08
CA LEU A 72 14.64 15.26 4.65
C LEU A 72 13.89 13.98 4.23
N SER A 73 13.51 13.90 2.95
CA SER A 73 13.69 12.65 2.20
C SER A 73 15.20 12.46 2.00
N ALA A 74 15.88 11.92 3.00
CA ALA A 74 17.26 11.48 2.88
C ALA A 74 17.27 9.97 3.09
N ASP A 75 17.50 9.25 1.98
CA ASP A 75 18.09 7.92 1.88
C ASP A 75 18.13 7.09 3.17
N ARG A 76 16.95 6.67 3.62
CA ARG A 76 16.83 5.50 4.50
C ARG A 76 16.42 4.31 3.65
N SER A 77 17.12 4.05 2.55
CA SER A 77 17.10 2.74 1.88
C SER A 77 17.93 1.76 2.69
N GLY A 78 17.43 1.42 3.89
CA GLY A 78 17.94 0.27 4.60
C GLY A 78 17.40 -1.00 3.95
N PRO A 79 18.02 -2.17 4.15
CA PRO A 79 17.50 -3.45 3.66
C PRO A 79 16.22 -3.93 4.39
N GLY A 80 15.34 -3.03 4.88
CA GLY A 80 14.26 -3.43 5.78
C GLY A 80 13.01 -2.56 5.82
N GLY A 81 12.89 -1.52 5.00
CA GLY A 81 11.70 -0.68 5.06
C GLY A 81 10.55 -1.17 4.21
N VAL A 82 9.37 -0.78 4.67
CA VAL A 82 8.11 -1.19 4.09
C VAL A 82 7.85 -0.33 2.86
N SER A 83 7.66 -0.96 1.71
CA SER A 83 7.17 -0.27 0.52
C SER A 83 5.66 -0.11 0.62
N TYR A 84 5.10 0.95 0.01
CA TYR A 84 3.65 1.09 -0.06
C TYR A 84 3.13 1.43 -1.45
N ALA A 85 1.87 1.08 -1.68
CA ALA A 85 1.09 1.51 -2.83
C ALA A 85 -0.30 1.97 -2.37
N VAL A 86 -0.88 2.94 -3.07
CA VAL A 86 -2.22 3.46 -2.78
C VAL A 86 -3.10 3.30 -4.02
N ALA A 87 -4.28 2.73 -3.84
CA ALA A 87 -5.35 2.79 -4.82
C ALA A 87 -6.50 3.64 -4.28
N ALA A 88 -6.80 4.74 -4.96
CA ALA A 88 -7.95 5.59 -4.71
C ALA A 88 -9.10 5.13 -5.62
N LEU A 89 -10.12 4.55 -4.99
CA LEU A 89 -11.25 3.92 -5.66
C LEU A 89 -12.46 4.85 -5.57
N GLY A 90 -12.85 5.44 -6.69
CA GLY A 90 -13.98 6.35 -6.79
C GLY A 90 -15.25 5.61 -7.19
N HIS A 91 -16.39 6.06 -6.66
CA HIS A 91 -17.72 5.59 -7.06
C HIS A 91 -18.51 6.72 -7.73
N ALA A 92 -18.10 7.09 -8.95
CA ALA A 92 -18.87 7.98 -9.81
C ALA A 92 -19.91 7.19 -10.64
N ARG A 93 -21.07 7.79 -10.87
CA ARG A 93 -22.18 7.17 -11.63
C ARG A 93 -22.13 7.42 -13.14
N CYS A 94 -21.32 8.38 -13.60
CA CYS A 94 -21.13 8.68 -15.01
C CYS A 94 -19.78 9.35 -15.27
N GLU A 95 -19.28 9.23 -16.49
CA GLU A 95 -17.94 9.69 -16.92
C GLU A 95 -17.74 11.21 -16.76
N ASN A 96 -18.77 12.00 -17.09
CA ASN A 96 -18.71 13.45 -16.90
C ASN A 96 -18.51 13.83 -15.42
N SER A 97 -19.25 13.18 -14.50
CA SER A 97 -19.09 13.42 -13.06
C SER A 97 -17.74 12.90 -12.55
N ALA A 98 -17.27 11.75 -13.04
CA ALA A 98 -15.97 11.21 -12.71
C ALA A 98 -14.83 12.19 -13.03
N ASN A 99 -14.84 12.75 -14.25
CA ASN A 99 -13.78 13.65 -14.71
C ASN A 99 -13.84 14.99 -13.98
N GLN A 100 -15.02 15.60 -13.87
CA GLN A 100 -15.20 16.91 -13.22
C GLN A 100 -14.97 16.87 -11.70
N MET A 101 -15.19 15.72 -11.06
CA MET A 101 -15.06 15.57 -9.61
C MET A 101 -13.83 14.78 -9.18
N SER A 102 -12.95 14.37 -10.09
CA SER A 102 -11.75 13.58 -9.79
C SER A 102 -10.91 14.17 -8.65
N ASP A 103 -10.69 15.49 -8.66
CA ASP A 103 -9.98 16.21 -7.60
C ASP A 103 -10.70 16.16 -6.24
N THR A 104 -12.04 16.18 -6.25
CA THR A 104 -12.86 16.08 -5.05
C THR A 104 -12.85 14.65 -4.53
N VAL A 105 -13.09 13.67 -5.40
CA VAL A 105 -13.22 12.24 -5.09
C VAL A 105 -11.91 11.68 -4.54
N PHE A 106 -10.78 11.96 -5.20
CA PHE A 106 -9.49 11.39 -4.82
C PHE A 106 -8.71 12.27 -3.83
N GLY A 107 -9.17 13.48 -3.53
CA GLY A 107 -8.47 14.42 -2.67
C GLY A 107 -8.17 13.90 -1.26
N ALA A 108 -9.00 13.01 -0.72
CA ALA A 108 -8.75 12.37 0.57
C ALA A 108 -7.63 11.31 0.49
N ALA A 109 -7.62 10.47 -0.55
CA ALA A 109 -6.59 9.48 -0.80
C ALA A 109 -5.23 10.14 -1.10
N ARG A 110 -5.20 11.23 -1.89
CA ARG A 110 -3.99 12.03 -2.14
C ARG A 110 -3.40 12.61 -0.86
N ARG A 111 -4.24 13.12 0.05
CA ARG A 111 -3.81 13.61 1.36
C ARG A 111 -3.28 12.49 2.25
N PHE A 112 -3.91 11.32 2.20
CA PHE A 112 -3.44 10.13 2.93
C PHE A 112 -2.05 9.69 2.44
N GLU A 113 -1.86 9.60 1.13
CA GLU A 113 -0.55 9.26 0.55
C GLU A 113 0.53 10.28 0.89
N LYS A 114 0.21 11.58 0.85
CA LYS A 114 1.15 12.62 1.29
C LYS A 114 1.53 12.46 2.77
N GLY A 115 0.61 11.97 3.60
CA GLY A 115 0.89 11.62 4.99
C GLY A 115 1.79 10.39 5.12
N LEU A 116 1.61 9.38 4.26
CA LEU A 116 2.48 8.20 4.21
C LEU A 116 3.90 8.56 3.81
N SER A 117 4.08 9.30 2.71
CA SER A 117 5.40 9.66 2.19
C SER A 117 6.19 10.52 3.18
N GLY A 118 5.52 11.39 3.93
CA GLY A 118 6.14 12.21 4.96
C GLY A 118 6.26 11.57 6.34
N SER A 119 5.79 10.34 6.53
CA SER A 119 5.83 9.67 7.84
C SER A 119 7.20 9.13 8.22
N GLY A 120 8.09 8.92 7.24
CA GLY A 120 9.37 8.24 7.43
C GLY A 120 9.25 6.75 7.80
N LEU A 121 8.03 6.19 7.83
CA LEU A 121 7.76 4.78 8.12
C LEU A 121 7.92 3.88 6.88
N PHE A 122 7.90 4.49 5.69
CA PHE A 122 7.96 3.78 4.43
C PHE A 122 9.13 4.25 3.58
N GLU A 123 9.73 3.33 2.85
CA GLU A 123 10.94 3.56 2.04
C GLU A 123 10.66 4.05 0.63
N GLY A 124 9.43 3.88 0.15
CA GLY A 124 9.06 4.33 -1.19
C GLY A 124 7.58 4.13 -1.50
N GLY A 125 6.99 5.13 -2.14
CA GLY A 125 5.66 5.06 -2.71
C GLY A 125 5.71 4.57 -4.15
N LYS A 126 4.98 3.50 -4.46
CA LYS A 126 4.71 3.10 -5.85
C LYS A 126 3.65 4.02 -6.47
N LYS A 127 3.53 4.01 -7.80
CA LYS A 127 2.55 4.84 -8.53
C LYS A 127 1.15 4.63 -7.96
N ARG A 128 0.49 5.71 -7.51
CA ARG A 128 -0.91 5.68 -7.07
C ARG A 128 -1.83 5.32 -8.24
N LEU A 129 -2.79 4.44 -7.98
CA LEU A 129 -3.94 4.23 -8.86
C LEU A 129 -5.06 5.17 -8.45
N GLU A 130 -5.65 5.88 -9.41
CA GLU A 130 -6.91 6.61 -9.23
C GLU A 130 -7.86 6.07 -10.28
N THR A 131 -8.92 5.38 -9.85
CA THR A 131 -9.84 4.71 -10.77
C THR A 131 -11.28 4.85 -10.31
N GLN A 132 -12.21 4.81 -11.27
CA GLN A 132 -13.65 4.82 -11.01
C GLN A 132 -14.17 3.41 -11.22
N VAL A 133 -14.33 2.66 -10.13
CA VAL A 133 -14.58 1.20 -10.16
C VAL A 133 -15.91 0.85 -10.85
N GLU A 134 -16.88 1.76 -10.79
CA GLU A 134 -18.20 1.59 -11.42
C GLU A 134 -18.18 1.84 -12.94
N LEU A 135 -17.18 2.58 -13.44
CA LEU A 135 -17.09 2.96 -14.86
C LEU A 135 -16.06 2.11 -15.60
N CYS A 136 -14.90 1.95 -14.96
CA CYS A 136 -13.86 1.03 -15.37
C CYS A 136 -13.86 -0.10 -14.35
N GLY A 137 -14.38 -1.26 -14.74
CA GLY A 137 -14.32 -2.45 -13.89
C GLY A 137 -12.88 -2.73 -13.42
N PRO A 138 -12.70 -3.42 -12.28
CA PRO A 138 -11.37 -3.62 -11.68
C PRO A 138 -10.36 -4.25 -12.65
N GLU A 139 -10.81 -5.12 -13.55
CA GLU A 139 -9.99 -5.79 -14.56
C GLU A 139 -9.27 -4.82 -15.54
N MET A 140 -9.83 -3.63 -15.76
CA MET A 140 -9.28 -2.67 -16.73
C MET A 140 -8.10 -1.86 -16.19
N GLU A 141 -8.15 -1.49 -14.91
CA GLU A 141 -7.17 -0.55 -14.33
C GLU A 141 -6.52 -1.10 -13.06
N PHE A 142 -7.26 -1.81 -12.21
CA PHE A 142 -6.74 -2.35 -10.95
C PHE A 142 -5.80 -3.53 -11.19
N ASP A 143 -6.18 -4.49 -12.04
CA ASP A 143 -5.35 -5.68 -12.30
C ASP A 143 -4.00 -5.33 -12.96
N PRO A 144 -3.94 -4.52 -14.04
CA PRO A 144 -2.66 -4.09 -14.61
C PRO A 144 -1.81 -3.29 -13.62
N TRP A 145 -2.44 -2.48 -12.78
CA TRP A 145 -1.75 -1.75 -11.73
C TRP A 145 -1.16 -2.69 -10.69
N LEU A 146 -1.94 -3.64 -10.17
CA LEU A 146 -1.47 -4.62 -9.19
C LEU A 146 -0.29 -5.44 -9.74
N MET A 147 -0.40 -5.90 -11.00
CA MET A 147 0.68 -6.61 -11.68
C MET A 147 1.94 -5.78 -11.85
N SER A 148 1.82 -4.45 -11.98
CA SER A 148 2.98 -3.55 -12.02
C SER A 148 3.68 -3.39 -10.66
N LEU A 149 3.01 -3.70 -9.56
CA LEU A 149 3.59 -3.61 -8.20
C LEU A 149 4.34 -4.88 -7.80
N LEU A 150 3.93 -6.03 -8.33
CA LEU A 150 4.45 -7.35 -7.99
C LEU A 150 5.66 -7.79 -8.84
N ARG A 151 6.02 -7.00 -9.85
CA ARG A 151 7.24 -7.16 -10.66
C ARG A 151 8.41 -6.42 -10.02
#